data_AF-A0A349GNX7-F1
#
_entry.id   AF-A0A349GNX7-F1
#
_cell.length_a   1.000
_cell.length_b   1.000
_cell.length_c   1.000
_cell.angle_alpha   90.00
_cell.angle_beta   90.00
_cell.angle_gamma   90.00
#
_symmetry.space_group_name_H-M   'P 1'
#
loop_
_entity.id
_entity.type
_entity.pdbx_description
1 polymer ?
#
loop_
_entity_poly.entity_id
_entity_poly.type
_entity_poly.pdbx_seq_one_letter_code
_entity_poly.pdbx_strand_id
1 'polypeptide(L)'
;DTRRFINYALECGKTVAVPKCGRNGEMTFFEIDSLDNLERSAFGIDEPSEKLHRKFSSDETDSCLCIVPALAFDSDGMRLGYGGGYYDRFLSRFSPETVGICYSSCIVEKIPSQQHDIRIKNIITETGG
;
A
#
# COMPACT_ATOMS: atom_id res chain seq x y z
N ASP A 1 -1.87 -12.87 3.00
CA ASP A 1 -0.51 -12.70 3.54
C ASP A 1 0.36 -12.07 2.45
N THR A 2 0.87 -10.85 2.67
CA THR A 2 1.69 -10.11 1.70
C THR A 2 3.18 -10.46 1.77
N ARG A 3 3.65 -11.16 2.82
CA ARG A 3 5.08 -11.49 2.98
C ARG A 3 5.60 -12.38 1.84
N ARG A 4 4.77 -13.33 1.40
CA ARG A 4 5.10 -14.19 0.23
C ARG A 4 5.28 -13.38 -1.05
N PHE A 5 4.46 -12.35 -1.24
CA PHE A 5 4.55 -11.47 -2.41
C PHE A 5 5.83 -10.64 -2.38
N ILE A 6 6.20 -10.10 -1.21
CA ILE A 6 7.44 -9.35 -1.01
C ILE A 6 8.65 -10.22 -1.34
N ASN A 7 8.75 -11.43 -0.76
CA ASN A 7 9.86 -12.33 -1.02
C ASN A 7 9.98 -12.69 -2.50
N TYR A 8 8.86 -13.02 -3.15
CA TYR A 8 8.86 -13.32 -4.58
C TYR A 8 9.31 -12.12 -5.43
N ALA A 9 8.89 -10.90 -5.09
CA ALA A 9 9.31 -9.70 -5.80
C ALA A 9 10.82 -9.45 -5.65
N LEU A 10 11.37 -9.64 -4.44
CA LEU A 10 12.80 -9.55 -4.17
C LEU A 10 13.60 -10.63 -4.92
N GLU A 11 13.14 -11.88 -4.91
CA GLU A 11 13.73 -13.00 -5.66
C GLU A 11 13.74 -12.74 -7.19
N CYS A 12 12.71 -12.05 -7.70
CA CYS A 12 12.65 -11.61 -9.10
C CYS A 12 13.54 -10.39 -9.40
N GLY A 13 14.34 -9.91 -8.44
CA GLY A 13 15.22 -8.75 -8.60
C GLY A 13 14.49 -7.41 -8.68
N LYS A 14 13.25 -7.32 -8.18
CA LYS A 14 12.51 -6.05 -8.14
C LYS A 14 12.95 -5.24 -6.92
N THR A 15 12.99 -3.93 -7.09
CA THR A 15 13.08 -2.99 -5.96
C THR A 15 11.74 -3.01 -5.21
N VAL A 16 11.77 -3.32 -3.92
CA VAL A 16 10.58 -3.35 -3.06
C VAL A 16 10.72 -2.29 -1.98
N ALA A 17 9.66 -1.52 -1.77
CA ALA A 17 9.58 -0.59 -0.65
C ALA A 17 8.33 -0.82 0.19
N VAL A 18 8.46 -0.63 1.49
CA VAL A 18 7.37 -0.75 2.46
C VAL A 18 7.07 0.60 3.12
N PRO A 19 5.80 0.87 3.47
CA PRO A 19 5.42 2.13 4.07
C PRO A 19 5.82 2.20 5.55
N LYS A 20 6.24 3.38 5.98
CA LYS A 20 6.33 3.79 7.38
C LYS A 20 5.35 4.94 7.61
N CYS A 21 4.46 4.74 8.58
CA CYS A 21 3.44 5.71 8.96
C CYS A 21 4.04 6.72 9.95
N GLY A 22 4.15 7.98 9.53
CA GLY A 22 4.61 9.08 10.36
C GLY A 22 3.50 9.70 11.22
N ARG A 23 3.90 10.56 12.16
CA ARG A 23 2.95 11.40 12.91
C ARG A 23 2.20 12.31 11.92
N ASN A 24 0.95 12.65 12.23
CA ASN A 24 0.06 13.45 11.37
C ASN A 24 -0.37 12.79 10.06
N GLY A 25 -0.17 11.48 9.92
CA GLY A 25 -0.74 10.76 8.79
C GLY A 25 0.12 10.78 7.53
N GLU A 26 1.39 11.18 7.64
CA GLU A 26 2.39 11.07 6.59
C GLU A 26 2.75 9.61 6.33
N MET A 27 3.06 9.26 5.09
CA MET A 27 3.52 7.93 4.72
C MET A 27 4.79 8.06 3.89
N THR A 28 5.87 7.42 4.32
CA THR A 28 7.15 7.38 3.60
C THR A 28 7.50 5.94 3.28
N PHE A 29 7.93 5.68 2.05
CA PHE A 29 8.34 4.34 1.62
C PHE A 29 9.86 4.19 1.73
N PHE A 30 10.28 3.07 2.32
CA PHE A 30 11.69 2.70 2.48
C PHE A 30 11.96 1.42 1.72
N GLU A 31 13.05 1.41 0.94
CA GLU A 31 13.50 0.20 0.27
C GLU A 31 13.92 -0.86 1.27
N ILE A 32 13.59 -2.11 0.95
CA ILE A 32 14.05 -3.29 1.67
C ILE A 32 14.72 -4.25 0.70
N ASP A 33 15.74 -4.94 1.19
CA ASP A 33 16.39 -6.07 0.49
C ASP A 33 15.97 -7.43 1.08
N SER A 34 15.40 -7.43 2.28
CA SER A 34 14.91 -8.61 2.99
C SER A 34 13.78 -8.24 3.95
N LEU A 35 12.91 -9.21 4.26
CA LEU A 35 11.94 -9.09 5.34
C LEU A 35 12.60 -8.91 6.71
N ASP A 36 13.87 -9.29 6.88
CA ASP A 36 14.65 -9.04 8.09
C ASP A 36 14.90 -7.56 8.34
N ASN A 37 14.69 -6.69 7.35
CA ASN A 37 14.73 -5.25 7.55
C ASN A 37 13.44 -4.70 8.21
N LEU A 38 12.45 -5.55 8.49
CA LEU A 38 11.22 -5.15 9.18
C LEU A 38 11.32 -5.39 10.68
N GLU A 39 10.91 -4.40 11.46
CA GLU A 39 10.84 -4.46 12.92
C GLU A 39 9.40 -4.21 13.37
N ARG A 40 8.98 -4.92 14.42
CA ARG A 40 7.62 -4.78 14.93
C ARG A 40 7.48 -3.45 15.68
N SER A 41 6.60 -2.58 15.19
CA SER A 41 6.37 -1.26 15.77
C SER A 41 5.48 -1.31 17.02
N ALA A 42 5.41 -0.19 17.74
CA ALA A 42 4.56 -0.05 18.93
C ALA A 42 3.06 -0.26 18.65
N PHE A 43 2.64 -0.15 17.40
CA PHE A 43 1.26 -0.41 16.96
C PHE A 43 1.03 -1.89 16.57
N GLY A 44 2.02 -2.76 16.77
CA GLY A 44 1.93 -4.20 16.56
C GLY A 44 2.06 -4.64 15.09
N ILE A 45 2.34 -3.71 14.18
CA ILE A 45 2.58 -3.94 12.75
C ILE A 45 4.09 -3.96 12.43
N ASP A 46 4.47 -4.63 11.37
CA ASP A 46 5.86 -4.63 10.90
C ASP A 46 6.14 -3.34 10.12
N GLU A 47 7.13 -2.57 10.55
CA GLU A 47 7.59 -1.34 9.92
C GLU A 47 9.05 -1.46 9.50
N PRO A 48 9.49 -0.73 8.46
CA PRO A 48 10.90 -0.69 8.10
C PRO A 48 11.77 -0.20 9.27
N SER A 49 12.82 -0.97 9.57
CA SER A 49 13.82 -0.70 10.62
C SER A 49 14.33 0.72 10.53
N GLU A 50 14.62 1.34 11.68
CA GLU A 50 15.19 2.69 11.72
C GLU A 50 16.56 2.80 11.03
N LYS A 51 17.23 1.66 10.80
CA LYS A 51 18.51 1.56 10.09
C LYS A 51 18.36 1.75 8.57
N LEU A 52 17.14 1.68 8.04
CA LEU A 52 16.89 1.91 6.63
C LEU A 52 16.88 3.42 6.35
N HIS A 53 17.81 3.84 5.50
CA HIS A 53 17.96 5.25 5.12
C HIS A 53 17.52 5.53 3.67
N ARG A 54 17.42 4.49 2.82
CA ARG A 54 17.01 4.65 1.43
C ARG A 54 15.49 4.81 1.33
N LYS A 55 15.06 6.07 1.26
CA LYS A 55 13.67 6.45 0.97
C LYS A 55 13.48 6.52 -0.54
N PHE A 56 12.29 6.14 -1.00
CA PHE A 56 11.91 6.43 -2.38
C PHE A 56 11.79 7.94 -2.59
N SER A 57 12.36 8.41 -3.69
CA SER A 57 12.13 9.77 -4.20
C SER A 57 10.71 9.92 -4.76
N SER A 58 10.29 11.16 -5.04
CA SER A 58 9.00 11.42 -5.68
C SER A 58 8.88 10.70 -7.04
N ASP A 59 9.93 10.76 -7.86
CA ASP A 59 9.93 10.15 -9.20
C ASP A 59 9.84 8.61 -9.14
N GLU A 60 10.57 7.98 -8.21
CA GLU A 60 10.45 6.55 -7.94
C GLU A 60 9.05 6.19 -7.44
N THR A 61 8.45 7.05 -6.64
CA THR A 61 7.10 6.85 -6.12
C THR A 61 6.06 6.91 -7.24
N ASP A 62 6.13 7.88 -8.15
CA ASP A 62 5.17 8.01 -9.26
C ASP A 62 5.36 6.93 -10.34
N SER A 63 6.57 6.39 -10.48
CA SER A 63 6.89 5.35 -11.48
C SER A 63 6.74 3.91 -10.96
N CYS A 64 6.28 3.70 -9.72
CA CYS A 64 6.11 2.37 -9.15
C CYS A 64 4.69 1.81 -9.26
N LEU A 65 4.59 0.50 -9.00
CA LEU A 65 3.32 -0.18 -8.73
C LEU A 65 3.08 -0.20 -7.21
N CYS A 66 2.03 0.48 -6.77
CA CYS A 66 1.63 0.55 -5.37
C CYS A 66 0.50 -0.45 -5.08
N ILE A 67 0.78 -1.41 -4.19
CA ILE A 67 -0.24 -2.33 -3.67
C ILE A 67 -0.91 -1.66 -2.49
N VAL A 68 -2.22 -1.41 -2.62
CA VAL A 68 -3.00 -0.67 -1.63
C VAL A 68 -3.85 -1.66 -0.81
N PRO A 69 -3.62 -1.79 0.51
CA PRO A 69 -4.43 -2.62 1.38
C PRO A 69 -5.77 -1.94 1.71
N ALA A 70 -6.84 -2.73 1.79
CA ALA A 70 -8.14 -2.29 2.29
C ALA A 70 -8.92 -3.47 2.89
N LEU A 71 -9.98 -3.15 3.64
CA LEU A 71 -10.96 -4.11 4.16
C LEU A 71 -11.97 -4.53 3.09
N ALA A 72 -12.32 -3.60 2.21
CA ALA A 72 -13.24 -3.82 1.09
C ALA A 72 -12.95 -2.83 -0.03
N PHE A 73 -13.39 -3.18 -1.23
CA PHE A 73 -13.40 -2.30 -2.41
C PHE A 73 -14.80 -2.30 -3.03
N ASP A 74 -15.13 -1.26 -3.79
CA ASP A 74 -16.27 -1.29 -4.71
C ASP A 74 -15.83 -1.30 -6.17
N SER A 75 -16.79 -1.46 -7.09
CA SER A 75 -16.52 -1.51 -8.53
C SER A 75 -15.95 -0.20 -9.10
N ASP A 76 -16.10 0.91 -8.38
CA ASP A 76 -15.59 2.22 -8.80
C ASP A 76 -14.16 2.46 -8.30
N GLY A 77 -13.52 1.48 -7.67
CA GLY A 77 -12.17 1.62 -7.11
C GLY A 77 -12.13 2.38 -5.79
N MET A 78 -13.27 2.64 -5.15
CA MET A 78 -13.26 3.13 -3.77
C MET A 78 -12.79 2.01 -2.84
N ARG A 79 -12.24 2.41 -1.70
CA ARG A 79 -11.72 1.48 -0.70
C ARG A 79 -12.21 1.84 0.69
N LEU A 80 -12.44 0.81 1.50
CA LEU A 80 -12.69 0.95 2.93
C LEU A 80 -11.39 0.60 3.67
N GLY A 81 -10.66 1.62 4.11
CA GLY A 81 -9.44 1.45 4.90
C GLY A 81 -9.71 1.28 6.40
N TYR A 82 -8.64 1.28 7.19
CA TYR A 82 -8.69 1.22 8.66
C TYR A 82 -8.97 2.58 9.34
N GLY A 83 -9.42 3.60 8.59
CA GLY A 83 -9.82 4.92 9.12
C GLY A 83 -8.70 5.94 9.33
N GLY A 84 -7.43 5.60 9.07
CA GLY A 84 -6.30 6.52 9.27
C GLY A 84 -6.08 7.55 8.15
N GLY A 85 -6.63 7.36 6.95
CA GLY A 85 -6.47 8.27 5.80
C GLY A 85 -5.05 8.40 5.24
N TYR A 86 -4.14 7.47 5.57
CA TYR A 86 -2.74 7.50 5.12
C TYR A 86 -2.62 7.40 3.59
N TYR A 87 -3.35 6.45 2.99
CA TYR A 87 -3.33 6.25 1.55
C TYR A 87 -4.01 7.40 0.80
N ASP A 88 -5.06 8.02 1.35
CA ASP A 88 -5.70 9.18 0.71
C ASP A 88 -4.76 10.38 0.65
N ARG A 89 -4.06 10.67 1.75
CA ARG A 89 -3.03 11.72 1.75
C ARG A 89 -1.87 11.39 0.83
N PHE A 90 -1.41 10.14 0.81
CA PHE A 90 -0.33 9.70 -0.09
C PHE A 90 -0.72 9.83 -1.56
N LEU A 91 -1.89 9.30 -1.95
CA LEU A 91 -2.38 9.35 -3.33
C LEU A 91 -2.82 10.76 -3.75
N SER A 92 -3.02 11.69 -2.81
CA SER A 92 -3.27 13.10 -3.15
C SER A 92 -2.01 13.83 -3.60
N ARG A 93 -0.85 13.28 -3.22
CA ARG A 93 0.47 13.86 -3.50
C ARG A 93 1.20 13.13 -4.63
N PHE A 94 0.99 11.83 -4.76
CA PHE A 94 1.65 10.96 -5.73
C PHE A 94 0.60 10.22 -6.56
N SER A 95 0.92 9.92 -7.81
CA SER A 95 0.01 9.25 -8.76
C SER A 95 0.58 7.93 -9.31
N PRO A 96 1.04 7.00 -8.45
CA PRO A 96 1.55 5.70 -8.89
C PRO A 96 0.49 4.89 -9.63
N GLU A 97 0.92 3.82 -10.29
CA GLU A 97 -0.01 2.77 -10.68
C GLU A 97 -0.49 2.04 -9.41
N THR A 98 -1.79 1.86 -9.24
CA THR A 98 -2.36 1.30 -7.99
C THR A 98 -3.13 0.02 -8.26
N VAL A 99 -2.90 -0.96 -7.39
CA VAL A 99 -3.61 -2.24 -7.40
C VAL A 99 -4.09 -2.55 -5.98
N GLY A 100 -5.39 -2.77 -5.84
CA GLY A 100 -5.99 -3.39 -4.66
C GLY A 100 -6.00 -4.90 -4.83
N ILE A 101 -5.64 -5.65 -3.78
CA ILE A 101 -5.74 -7.11 -3.76
C ILE A 101 -6.69 -7.48 -2.63
N CYS A 102 -7.78 -8.17 -2.97
CA CYS A 102 -8.77 -8.61 -1.98
C CYS A 102 -9.46 -9.91 -2.42
N TYR A 103 -10.21 -10.53 -1.52
CA TYR A 103 -11.11 -11.61 -1.92
C TYR A 103 -12.32 -11.04 -2.67
N SER A 104 -12.90 -11.81 -3.58
CA SER A 104 -14.13 -11.41 -4.29
C SER A 104 -15.28 -11.08 -3.32
N SER A 105 -15.33 -11.74 -2.16
CA SER A 105 -16.28 -11.45 -1.07
C SER A 105 -16.05 -10.11 -0.37
N CYS A 106 -14.90 -9.47 -0.58
CA CYS A 106 -14.58 -8.13 -0.09
C CYS A 106 -14.94 -7.04 -1.11
N ILE A 107 -15.50 -7.41 -2.27
CA ILE A 107 -16.12 -6.47 -3.19
C ILE A 107 -17.56 -6.22 -2.72
N VAL A 108 -17.85 -4.95 -2.43
CA VAL A 108 -19.19 -4.51 -2.00
C VAL A 108 -19.82 -3.63 -3.08
N GLU A 109 -21.15 -3.49 -3.03
CA GLU A 109 -21.89 -2.72 -4.03
C GLU A 109 -21.46 -1.25 -4.08
N LYS A 110 -21.26 -0.63 -2.92
CA LYS A 110 -20.89 0.79 -2.83
C LYS A 110 -20.23 1.12 -1.51
N ILE A 111 -19.12 1.85 -1.57
CA ILE A 111 -18.48 2.41 -0.39
C ILE A 111 -18.80 3.91 -0.33
N PRO A 112 -19.38 4.41 0.79
CA PRO A 112 -19.55 5.85 0.97
C PRO A 112 -18.20 6.56 0.91
N SER A 113 -18.08 7.52 -0.01
CA SER A 113 -16.86 8.29 -0.23
C SER A 113 -16.98 9.73 0.27
N GLN A 114 -15.89 10.29 0.74
CA GLN A 114 -15.72 11.71 1.04
C GLN A 114 -14.92 12.41 -0.08
N GLN A 115 -14.92 13.74 -0.09
CA GLN A 115 -14.27 14.53 -1.15
C GLN A 115 -12.75 14.27 -1.25
N HIS A 116 -12.12 13.88 -0.14
CA HIS A 116 -10.69 13.61 -0.08
C HIS A 116 -10.33 12.14 -0.34
N ASP A 117 -11.32 11.27 -0.53
CA ASP A 117 -11.06 9.86 -0.79
C ASP A 117 -10.64 9.66 -2.25
N ILE A 118 -9.52 8.98 -2.45
CA ILE A 118 -8.93 8.78 -3.78
C ILE A 118 -9.14 7.34 -4.24
N ARG A 119 -9.64 7.15 -5.46
CA ARG A 119 -9.85 5.82 -6.05
C ARG A 119 -8.52 5.15 -6.41
N ILE A 120 -8.49 3.83 -6.31
CA ILE A 120 -7.43 3.02 -6.91
C ILE A 120 -7.79 2.66 -8.36
N LYS A 121 -6.77 2.34 -9.17
CA LYS A 121 -6.91 2.14 -10.61
C LYS A 121 -7.38 0.73 -10.98
N ASN A 122 -6.89 -0.29 -10.27
CA ASN A 122 -7.19 -1.69 -10.57
C ASN A 122 -7.46 -2.48 -9.29
N ILE A 123 -8.32 -3.49 -9.37
CA ILE A 123 -8.60 -4.43 -8.29
C ILE A 123 -8.40 -5.85 -8.80
N ILE A 124 -7.64 -6.66 -8.07
CA ILE A 124 -7.42 -8.07 -8.39
C ILE A 124 -8.02 -8.93 -7.28
N THR A 125 -8.77 -9.94 -7.68
CA THR A 125 -9.35 -10.96 -6.81
C THR A 125 -8.83 -12.36 -7.14
N GLU A 126 -9.13 -13.33 -6.29
CA GLU A 126 -8.88 -14.76 -6.56
C GLU A 126 -9.68 -15.30 -7.76
N THR A 127 -10.72 -14.58 -8.19
CA THR A 127 -11.54 -14.93 -9.35
C THR A 127 -11.09 -14.26 -10.65
N GLY A 128 -10.13 -13.33 -10.58
CA GLY A 128 -9.65 -12.52 -11.70
C GLY A 128 -9.61 -11.03 -11.36
N GLY A 129 -9.20 -10.23 -12.35
CA GLY A 129 -9.17 -8.77 -12.33
C GLY A 129 -9.48 -8.22 -13.71
#